data_AF-A0AB37L133-F1
#
_entry.id   AF-A0AB37L133-F1
#
_cell.length_a   1.000
_cell.length_b   1.000
_cell.length_c   1.000
_cell.angle_alpha   90.00
_cell.angle_beta   90.00
_cell.angle_gamma   90.00
#
_symmetry.space_group_name_H-M   'P 1'
#
loop_
_entity.id
_entity.type
_entity.pdbx_description
1 polymer ?
#
loop_
_entity_poly.entity_id
_entity_poly.type
_entity_poly.pdbx_seq_one_letter_code
_entity_poly.pdbx_strand_id
1 'polypeptide(L)'
;MKPLRLKNMIAGCLLAAGALPIWGQSGAPTLVIRIDDLGALHSVNEACIQTYRSGIARSVEVMPVAAWYPEAIKMLKENPGLDVGLHLVITSEWENVKWRPLTHCPSLTDENGYFYPMMFPNPAYPGQSIMEQKWDIKEIEQEFRAQIETTLKSIPQLSHLSGHMLSTGFSKEVNELVQRLAKEYNLPSIDRMDSSKDYRFTYIGYDGPKRTAEEKEASFIKALEKLQPGQRYLFLDHPALDNDEMKTVFHIGYEDVALDRQGVTDLLTSPRVRKAIEDKGIKLISINQLTKGLPRAAATPKLDKAMNRYLDAVKKAGQDLHSIMIVQHGNVIAEEWMGEGKEDEPHILNSVSKTFTATAVGLAASEGRLKLTDKVISFFPDKLPATVSENLAAMTVRDLLTMNCGHDTDPTGTVRKKADADWVQEFLAFPVEHKPGTFYTYNSLGTYMLSAIVQKVTGEKVVDYLYPRLFRPLGIVNARWQESPQGINTGGWGLYLKTEDLAKMGQLFLQKGNWNGQQILPEEWVKEASACQVPSLPAGMKPEMLKKAKMSAKTSDWLQGYGYQMWRCRHNAYRADGANGQYILVLPDKDAVIAVTANIPDMQAELNLIWKYLLPAL
;
A
#
# COMPACT_ATOMS: atom_id res chain seq x y z
N MET A 1 -77.52 25.18 16.83
CA MET A 1 -76.34 26.02 16.49
C MET A 1 -75.08 25.19 16.68
N LYS A 2 -74.14 25.28 15.72
CA LYS A 2 -73.04 24.34 15.42
C LYS A 2 -72.03 24.09 16.56
N PRO A 3 -71.40 22.90 16.63
CA PRO A 3 -70.23 22.66 17.47
C PRO A 3 -68.94 23.15 16.78
N LEU A 4 -67.98 23.58 17.62
CA LEU A 4 -66.69 24.18 17.27
C LEU A 4 -65.76 23.18 16.56
N ARG A 5 -65.05 23.69 15.53
CA ARG A 5 -64.02 22.97 14.76
C ARG A 5 -62.66 22.99 15.47
N LEU A 6 -62.04 21.81 15.49
CA LEU A 6 -60.63 21.53 15.77
C LEU A 6 -59.71 22.30 14.77
N LYS A 7 -58.68 22.98 15.25
CA LYS A 7 -57.54 23.45 14.44
C LYS A 7 -56.22 23.27 15.19
N ASN A 8 -55.47 22.27 14.71
CA ASN A 8 -54.03 22.21 14.45
C ASN A 8 -53.04 22.60 15.56
N MET A 9 -52.46 21.56 16.17
CA MET A 9 -51.11 21.56 16.73
C MET A 9 -50.08 21.88 15.62
N ILE A 10 -49.26 22.90 15.84
CA ILE A 10 -48.05 23.15 15.05
C ILE A 10 -46.93 22.34 15.72
N ALA A 11 -46.52 21.24 15.08
CA ALA A 11 -45.25 20.59 15.37
C ALA A 11 -44.13 21.45 14.76
N GLY A 12 -43.24 21.97 15.61
CA GLY A 12 -42.04 22.66 15.17
C GLY A 12 -41.06 21.66 14.56
N CYS A 13 -40.94 21.64 13.24
CA CYS A 13 -39.82 21.01 12.56
C CYS A 13 -38.57 21.87 12.78
N LEU A 14 -37.66 21.39 13.64
CA LEU A 14 -36.27 21.82 13.67
C LEU A 14 -35.64 21.45 12.32
N LEU A 15 -35.52 22.45 11.44
CA LEU A 15 -34.63 22.38 10.28
C LEU A 15 -33.19 22.34 10.80
N ALA A 16 -32.64 21.15 10.97
CA ALA A 16 -31.20 20.98 10.98
C ALA A 16 -30.71 21.37 9.58
N ALA A 17 -30.16 22.58 9.45
CA ALA A 17 -29.41 22.97 8.27
C ALA A 17 -28.18 22.06 8.20
N GLY A 18 -28.27 20.95 7.47
CA GLY A 18 -27.15 20.08 7.21
C GLY A 18 -26.08 20.87 6.45
N ALA A 19 -24.96 21.13 7.11
CA ALA A 19 -23.78 21.63 6.42
C ALA A 19 -23.41 20.58 5.36
N LEU A 20 -23.30 21.00 4.10
CA LEU A 20 -22.78 20.14 3.04
C LEU A 20 -21.35 19.72 3.41
N PRO A 21 -20.94 18.47 3.17
CA PRO A 21 -19.58 18.03 3.43
C PRO A 21 -18.59 18.88 2.62
N ILE A 22 -17.54 19.35 3.29
CA ILE A 22 -16.39 19.99 2.67
C ILE A 22 -15.42 18.85 2.32
N TRP A 23 -15.13 18.66 1.03
CA TRP A 23 -14.26 17.58 0.57
C TRP A 23 -12.77 17.97 0.67
N GLY A 24 -11.89 16.98 0.77
CA GLY A 24 -10.43 17.18 0.70
C GLY A 24 -9.73 17.62 1.99
N GLN A 25 -10.45 17.91 3.07
CA GLN A 25 -9.89 18.08 4.42
C GLN A 25 -10.47 17.05 5.38
N SER A 26 -9.61 16.21 5.96
CA SER A 26 -9.98 15.53 7.21
C SER A 26 -9.92 16.58 8.33
N GLY A 27 -11.09 17.07 8.75
CA GLY A 27 -11.21 17.89 9.95
C GLY A 27 -10.91 17.12 11.24
N ALA A 28 -10.69 15.81 11.17
CA ALA A 28 -10.37 14.98 12.32
C ALA A 28 -8.89 15.09 12.72
N PRO A 29 -8.55 15.03 14.02
CA PRO A 29 -7.21 14.67 14.44
C PRO A 29 -6.84 13.27 13.92
N THR A 30 -5.59 13.08 13.52
CA THR A 30 -5.04 11.75 13.18
C THR A 30 -4.11 11.27 14.27
N LEU A 31 -4.15 9.98 14.58
CA LEU A 31 -3.34 9.36 15.62
C LEU A 31 -2.73 8.05 15.13
N VAL A 32 -1.41 7.95 15.19
CA VAL A 32 -0.72 6.67 15.09
C VAL A 32 -0.63 6.03 16.47
N ILE A 33 -1.08 4.79 16.56
CA ILE A 33 -0.78 3.91 17.70
C ILE A 33 0.30 2.94 17.24
N ARG A 34 1.51 3.20 17.75
CA ARG A 34 2.72 2.46 17.47
C ARG A 34 3.04 1.55 18.65
N ILE A 35 3.42 0.32 18.35
CA ILE A 35 3.93 -0.67 19.30
C ILE A 35 5.25 -1.24 18.73
N ASP A 36 6.12 -1.77 19.57
CA ASP A 36 7.44 -2.23 19.16
C ASP A 36 7.83 -3.53 19.91
N ASP A 37 9.13 -3.85 19.91
CA ASP A 37 9.72 -5.04 20.52
C ASP A 37 9.23 -6.39 19.96
N LEU A 38 8.52 -6.42 18.83
CA LEU A 38 8.06 -7.67 18.23
C LEU A 38 9.25 -8.55 17.84
N GLY A 39 9.25 -9.79 18.33
CA GLY A 39 10.35 -10.74 18.19
C GLY A 39 11.26 -10.82 19.42
N ALA A 40 11.11 -9.92 20.40
CA ALA A 40 11.87 -9.97 21.66
C ALA A 40 11.54 -11.25 22.45
N LEU A 41 10.25 -11.46 22.71
CA LEU A 41 9.69 -12.46 23.62
C LEU A 41 8.36 -12.99 23.09
N HIS A 42 7.96 -14.20 23.46
CA HIS A 42 6.67 -14.77 23.05
C HIS A 42 5.51 -13.92 23.57
N SER A 43 5.56 -13.50 24.83
CA SER A 43 4.53 -12.66 25.46
C SER A 43 4.37 -11.31 24.78
N VAL A 44 5.48 -10.75 24.27
CA VAL A 44 5.44 -9.49 23.49
C VAL A 44 4.80 -9.74 22.12
N ASN A 45 5.15 -10.86 21.46
CA ASN A 45 4.54 -11.25 20.20
C ASN A 45 3.02 -11.39 20.31
N GLU A 46 2.54 -12.15 21.29
CA GLU A 46 1.10 -12.36 21.50
C GLU A 46 0.37 -11.04 21.80
N ALA A 47 0.92 -10.22 22.69
CA ALA A 47 0.32 -8.94 23.06
C ALA A 47 0.27 -7.96 21.89
N CYS A 48 1.33 -7.87 21.08
CA CYS A 48 1.34 -7.02 19.89
C CYS A 48 0.26 -7.42 18.87
N ILE A 49 0.10 -8.73 18.62
CA ILE A 49 -0.95 -9.22 17.71
C ILE A 49 -2.34 -9.02 18.31
N GLN A 50 -2.51 -9.19 19.62
CA GLN A 50 -3.76 -8.95 20.33
C GLN A 50 -4.20 -7.49 20.26
N THR A 51 -3.29 -6.55 20.50
CA THR A 51 -3.56 -5.09 20.46
C THR A 51 -3.86 -4.59 19.05
N TYR A 52 -3.40 -5.30 18.01
CA TYR A 52 -3.83 -5.08 16.63
C TYR A 52 -5.23 -5.68 16.34
N ARG A 53 -5.42 -6.99 16.58
CA ARG A 53 -6.65 -7.72 16.22
C ARG A 53 -7.87 -7.23 17.00
N SER A 54 -7.68 -6.93 18.27
CA SER A 54 -8.75 -6.60 19.23
C SER A 54 -8.60 -5.19 19.79
N GLY A 55 -7.70 -4.38 19.26
CA GLY A 55 -7.36 -3.07 19.82
C GLY A 55 -7.15 -1.98 18.78
N ILE A 56 -6.40 -0.97 19.19
CA ILE A 56 -6.22 0.29 18.45
C ILE A 56 -4.85 0.40 17.76
N ALA A 57 -3.95 -0.58 17.94
CA ALA A 57 -2.63 -0.57 17.29
C ALA A 57 -2.75 -0.65 15.77
N ARG A 58 -1.92 0.12 15.05
CA ARG A 58 -1.90 0.13 13.57
C ARG A 58 -0.52 -0.11 12.96
N SER A 59 0.54 0.08 13.74
CA SER A 59 1.93 -0.19 13.33
C SER A 59 2.68 -0.94 14.42
N VAL A 60 3.49 -1.91 14.02
CA VAL A 60 4.40 -2.65 14.90
C VAL A 60 5.81 -2.63 14.34
N GLU A 61 6.84 -2.63 15.18
CA GLU A 61 8.22 -2.83 14.73
C GLU A 61 8.87 -4.11 15.26
N VAL A 62 9.64 -4.76 14.37
CA VAL A 62 10.30 -6.04 14.64
C VAL A 62 11.77 -5.88 14.99
N MET A 63 12.27 -6.75 15.86
CA MET A 63 13.67 -6.86 16.26
C MET A 63 14.30 -8.12 15.67
N PRO A 64 15.08 -8.04 14.56
CA PRO A 64 15.64 -9.21 13.90
C PRO A 64 16.78 -9.90 14.66
N VAL A 65 17.33 -9.25 15.70
CA VAL A 65 18.39 -9.80 16.56
C VAL A 65 17.85 -10.70 17.68
N ALA A 66 16.55 -10.63 17.95
CA ALA A 66 15.96 -11.28 19.11
C ALA A 66 15.47 -12.71 18.84
N ALA A 67 15.40 -13.52 19.89
CA ALA A 67 15.23 -14.97 19.80
C ALA A 67 13.86 -15.39 19.24
N TRP A 68 12.81 -14.61 19.49
CA TRP A 68 11.44 -14.90 19.06
C TRP A 68 11.09 -14.28 17.70
N TYR A 69 12.07 -13.75 16.97
CA TYR A 69 11.89 -13.20 15.63
C TYR A 69 11.25 -14.20 14.62
N PRO A 70 11.63 -15.50 14.56
CA PRO A 70 10.98 -16.44 13.64
C PRO A 70 9.48 -16.62 13.88
N GLU A 71 9.03 -16.57 15.14
CA GLU A 71 7.61 -16.60 15.50
C GLU A 71 6.90 -15.33 15.04
N ALA A 72 7.50 -14.15 15.31
CA ALA A 72 6.97 -12.87 14.88
C ALA A 72 6.71 -12.87 13.35
N ILE A 73 7.64 -13.39 12.54
CA ILE A 73 7.45 -13.51 11.09
C ILE A 73 6.23 -14.37 10.73
N LYS A 74 6.02 -15.49 11.42
CA LYS A 74 4.84 -16.34 11.19
C LYS A 74 3.56 -15.58 11.53
N MET A 75 3.51 -14.95 12.69
CA MET A 75 2.34 -14.18 13.14
C MET A 75 2.02 -13.01 12.20
N LEU A 76 3.03 -12.30 11.70
CA LEU A 76 2.82 -11.20 10.76
C LEU A 76 2.25 -11.67 9.41
N LYS A 77 2.66 -12.85 8.91
CA LYS A 77 2.06 -13.45 7.71
C LYS A 77 0.57 -13.77 7.87
N GLU A 78 0.16 -14.11 9.10
CA GLU A 78 -1.24 -14.35 9.46
C GLU A 78 -2.02 -13.03 9.72
N ASN A 79 -1.34 -11.88 9.73
CA ASN A 79 -1.90 -10.56 10.00
C ASN A 79 -1.46 -9.51 8.97
N PRO A 80 -1.75 -9.72 7.67
CA PRO A 80 -1.19 -8.90 6.59
C PRO A 80 -1.72 -7.45 6.55
N GLY A 81 -2.70 -7.09 7.38
CA GLY A 81 -3.22 -5.72 7.50
C GLY A 81 -2.49 -4.86 8.54
N LEU A 82 -1.60 -5.43 9.35
CA LEU A 82 -0.78 -4.70 10.30
C LEU A 82 0.42 -4.07 9.57
N ASP A 83 0.65 -2.78 9.77
CA ASP A 83 1.82 -2.09 9.23
C ASP A 83 3.07 -2.49 10.01
N VAL A 84 4.16 -2.82 9.31
CA VAL A 84 5.37 -3.37 9.94
C VAL A 84 6.60 -2.53 9.62
N GLY A 85 7.30 -2.10 10.67
CA GLY A 85 8.62 -1.47 10.60
C GLY A 85 9.73 -2.33 11.18
N LEU A 86 10.97 -1.90 10.98
CA LEU A 86 12.15 -2.48 11.62
C LEU A 86 12.58 -1.60 12.79
N HIS A 87 12.68 -2.19 13.97
CA HIS A 87 13.24 -1.57 15.16
C HIS A 87 14.75 -1.81 15.16
N LEU A 88 15.54 -0.79 14.85
CA LEU A 88 17.01 -0.93 14.78
C LEU A 88 17.59 -1.06 16.19
N VAL A 89 18.27 -2.17 16.47
CA VAL A 89 18.71 -2.56 17.82
C VAL A 89 20.23 -2.51 17.94
N ILE A 90 20.74 -1.81 18.94
CA ILE A 90 22.17 -1.85 19.35
C ILE A 90 22.34 -1.89 20.88
N THR A 91 21.26 -2.10 21.63
CA THR A 91 21.25 -2.27 23.10
C THR A 91 20.59 -3.60 23.45
N SER A 92 20.90 -4.16 24.63
CA SER A 92 20.25 -5.36 25.16
C SER A 92 20.06 -5.25 26.69
N GLU A 93 18.95 -4.66 27.08
CA GLU A 93 18.67 -4.06 28.38
C GLU A 93 18.35 -5.06 29.50
N TRP A 94 17.72 -6.19 29.19
CA TRP A 94 17.20 -7.10 30.21
C TRP A 94 18.28 -7.96 30.87
N GLU A 95 18.19 -8.20 32.17
CA GLU A 95 19.20 -8.96 32.93
C GLU A 95 19.33 -10.41 32.46
N ASN A 96 18.19 -11.10 32.31
CA ASN A 96 18.14 -12.53 32.02
C ASN A 96 18.01 -12.85 30.53
N VAL A 97 17.70 -11.85 29.70
CA VAL A 97 17.43 -12.02 28.27
C VAL A 97 18.34 -11.09 27.49
N LYS A 98 19.34 -11.67 26.83
CA LYS A 98 20.34 -10.93 26.04
C LYS A 98 20.32 -11.36 24.59
N TRP A 99 20.57 -10.41 23.69
CA TRP A 99 20.75 -10.67 22.27
C TRP A 99 22.08 -10.09 21.77
N ARG A 100 22.59 -10.70 20.71
CA ARG A 100 23.87 -10.39 20.07
C ARG A 100 23.65 -9.69 18.73
N PRO A 101 24.62 -8.92 18.22
CA PRO A 101 24.57 -8.37 16.88
C PRO A 101 24.50 -9.45 15.79
N LEU A 102 23.98 -9.08 14.62
CA LEU A 102 24.07 -9.91 13.41
C LEU A 102 25.47 -9.87 12.77
N THR A 103 26.29 -8.90 13.17
CA THR A 103 27.62 -8.64 12.62
C THR A 103 28.69 -8.57 13.72
N HIS A 104 29.96 -8.47 13.34
CA HIS A 104 31.05 -8.29 14.29
C HIS A 104 31.24 -6.79 14.58
N CYS A 105 30.69 -6.32 15.70
CA CYS A 105 30.76 -4.91 16.14
C CYS A 105 31.23 -4.78 17.61
N PRO A 106 32.52 -5.07 17.90
CA PRO A 106 33.04 -5.09 19.27
C PRO A 106 32.93 -3.75 20.01
N SER A 107 32.77 -2.62 19.30
CA SER A 107 32.57 -1.31 19.95
C SER A 107 31.16 -1.12 20.51
N LEU A 108 30.21 -2.02 20.17
CA LEU A 108 28.81 -1.99 20.60
C LEU A 108 28.47 -3.12 21.58
N THR A 109 29.42 -4.01 21.90
CA THR A 109 29.18 -5.20 22.70
C THR A 109 30.07 -5.29 23.93
N ASP A 110 29.58 -5.97 24.97
CA ASP A 110 30.35 -6.34 26.14
C ASP A 110 31.38 -7.47 25.86
N GLU A 111 32.10 -7.89 26.90
CA GLU A 111 33.09 -8.98 26.82
C GLU A 111 32.50 -10.35 26.46
N ASN A 112 31.18 -10.53 26.63
CA ASN A 112 30.44 -11.75 26.29
C ASN A 112 29.81 -11.69 24.90
N GLY A 113 30.01 -10.58 24.18
CA GLY A 113 29.50 -10.33 22.84
C GLY A 113 28.02 -9.96 22.78
N TYR A 114 27.39 -9.59 23.90
CA TYR A 114 26.04 -9.03 23.92
C TYR A 114 26.09 -7.53 23.71
N PHE A 115 25.06 -6.94 23.11
CA PHE A 115 24.97 -5.48 23.09
C PHE A 115 24.97 -4.91 24.51
N TYR A 116 25.53 -3.71 24.68
CA TYR A 116 25.47 -3.01 25.96
C TYR A 116 24.02 -2.79 26.41
N PRO A 117 23.72 -2.87 27.72
CA PRO A 117 22.35 -2.76 28.21
C PRO A 117 21.74 -1.37 28.05
N MET A 118 22.55 -0.31 28.02
CA MET A 118 22.04 1.05 28.05
C MET A 118 22.53 1.87 26.86
N MET A 119 21.69 2.77 26.37
CA MET A 119 22.12 3.79 25.40
C MET A 119 22.95 4.87 26.09
N PHE A 120 22.47 5.38 27.23
CA PHE A 120 23.05 6.48 28.00
C PHE A 120 23.56 6.00 29.37
N PRO A 121 24.46 6.74 30.03
CA PRO A 121 24.97 6.37 31.35
C PRO A 121 23.84 6.13 32.35
N ASN A 122 23.91 5.01 33.07
CA ASN A 122 22.93 4.63 34.07
C ASN A 122 23.66 4.26 35.38
N PRO A 123 23.30 4.85 36.54
CA PRO A 123 23.97 4.56 37.82
C PRO A 123 23.95 3.08 38.23
N ALA A 124 22.95 2.31 37.80
CA ALA A 124 22.89 0.87 38.08
C ALA A 124 23.82 0.04 37.18
N TYR A 125 24.28 0.63 36.06
CA TYR A 125 25.08 -0.02 35.01
C TYR A 125 26.30 0.82 34.65
N PRO A 126 27.20 1.14 35.62
CA PRO A 126 28.32 2.03 35.38
C PRO A 126 29.26 1.47 34.30
N GLY A 127 29.55 2.29 33.28
CA GLY A 127 30.43 1.90 32.17
C GLY A 127 29.82 0.87 31.21
N GLN A 128 28.52 0.61 31.29
CA GLN A 128 27.82 -0.37 30.45
C GLN A 128 26.79 0.30 29.52
N SER A 129 27.00 1.56 29.16
CA SER A 129 26.25 2.21 28.08
C SER A 129 27.08 2.45 26.83
N ILE A 130 26.43 2.49 25.67
CA ILE A 130 27.07 2.82 24.37
C ILE A 130 27.76 4.19 24.44
N MET A 131 27.10 5.17 25.07
CA MET A 131 27.62 6.54 25.18
C MET A 131 28.84 6.67 26.12
N GLU A 132 29.13 5.65 26.93
CA GLU A 132 30.39 5.56 27.70
C GLU A 132 31.50 4.85 26.93
N GLN A 133 31.19 4.18 25.82
CA GLN A 133 32.16 3.51 24.97
C GLN A 133 32.68 4.40 23.86
N LYS A 134 33.81 3.97 23.29
CA LYS A 134 34.32 4.48 22.02
C LYS A 134 33.74 3.66 20.86
N TRP A 135 32.49 3.96 20.49
CA TRP A 135 31.79 3.32 19.37
C TRP A 135 32.38 3.71 18.00
N ASP A 136 32.26 2.82 17.01
CA ASP A 136 32.61 3.07 15.61
C ASP A 136 31.36 3.16 14.73
N ILE A 137 31.20 4.28 14.03
CA ILE A 137 30.07 4.50 13.11
C ILE A 137 29.99 3.47 11.99
N LYS A 138 31.13 2.88 11.58
CA LYS A 138 31.17 1.84 10.54
C LYS A 138 30.57 0.54 11.03
N GLU A 139 30.80 0.20 12.30
CA GLU A 139 30.19 -0.97 12.92
C GLU A 139 28.67 -0.79 13.06
N ILE A 140 28.21 0.43 13.40
CA ILE A 140 26.78 0.77 13.42
C ILE A 140 26.17 0.66 12.01
N GLU A 141 26.81 1.22 10.99
CA GLU A 141 26.31 1.12 9.60
C GLU A 141 26.25 -0.33 9.13
N GLN A 142 27.28 -1.12 9.42
CA GLN A 142 27.31 -2.55 9.08
C GLN A 142 26.17 -3.32 9.76
N GLU A 143 25.97 -3.11 11.06
CA GLU A 143 24.93 -3.79 11.83
C GLU A 143 23.53 -3.37 11.38
N PHE A 144 23.28 -2.07 11.20
CA PHE A 144 21.99 -1.58 10.70
C PHE A 144 21.66 -2.11 9.30
N ARG A 145 22.63 -2.17 8.39
CA ARG A 145 22.43 -2.79 7.07
C ARG A 145 22.08 -4.26 7.19
N ALA A 146 22.79 -5.01 8.02
CA ALA A 146 22.51 -6.42 8.24
C ALA A 146 21.09 -6.65 8.79
N GLN A 147 20.63 -5.81 9.74
CA GLN A 147 19.27 -5.87 10.27
C GLN A 147 18.21 -5.51 9.21
N ILE A 148 18.44 -4.46 8.41
CA ILE A 148 17.57 -4.06 7.30
C ILE A 148 17.44 -5.19 6.28
N GLU A 149 18.56 -5.73 5.81
CA GLU A 149 18.58 -6.74 4.76
C GLU A 149 18.03 -8.09 5.23
N THR A 150 18.32 -8.48 6.47
CA THR A 150 17.73 -9.67 7.10
C THR A 150 16.22 -9.52 7.18
N THR A 151 15.73 -8.34 7.60
CA THR A 151 14.30 -8.08 7.74
C THR A 151 13.60 -8.03 6.39
N LEU A 152 14.19 -7.40 5.38
CA LEU A 152 13.63 -7.34 4.03
C LEU A 152 13.52 -8.71 3.35
N LYS A 153 14.39 -9.68 3.70
CA LYS A 153 14.27 -11.06 3.20
C LYS A 153 13.03 -11.77 3.77
N SER A 154 12.73 -11.54 5.05
CA SER A 154 11.60 -12.18 5.75
C SER A 154 10.28 -11.43 5.60
N ILE A 155 10.36 -10.11 5.47
CA ILE A 155 9.25 -9.15 5.35
C ILE A 155 9.55 -8.21 4.16
N PRO A 156 9.36 -8.65 2.91
CA PRO A 156 9.62 -7.80 1.75
C PRO A 156 8.86 -6.47 1.78
N GLN A 157 7.70 -6.48 2.46
CA GLN A 157 6.75 -5.38 2.58
C GLN A 157 6.97 -4.42 3.75
N LEU A 158 8.16 -4.45 4.35
CA LEU A 158 8.57 -3.52 5.41
C LEU A 158 8.33 -2.06 4.98
N SER A 159 7.73 -1.26 5.87
CA SER A 159 7.29 0.09 5.52
C SER A 159 8.19 1.21 6.05
N HIS A 160 8.85 1.01 7.19
CA HIS A 160 9.62 2.06 7.85
C HIS A 160 10.74 1.51 8.76
N LEU A 161 11.59 2.42 9.25
CA LEU A 161 12.63 2.19 10.26
C LEU A 161 12.29 2.96 11.54
N SER A 162 12.63 2.38 12.69
CA SER A 162 12.55 3.00 14.01
C SER A 162 13.79 2.62 14.82
N GLY A 163 13.97 3.19 16.02
CA GLY A 163 15.16 2.94 16.84
C GLY A 163 14.82 2.42 18.22
N HIS A 164 15.39 1.27 18.59
CA HIS A 164 15.32 0.75 19.94
C HIS A 164 16.16 1.60 20.89
N MET A 165 15.55 2.07 21.97
CA MET A 165 16.18 2.94 22.98
C MET A 165 16.93 4.14 22.37
N LEU A 166 16.31 4.86 21.41
CA LEU A 166 16.89 6.02 20.72
C LEU A 166 18.13 5.72 19.86
N SER A 167 18.35 4.46 19.48
CA SER A 167 19.50 4.00 18.66
C SER A 167 19.70 4.74 17.33
N THR A 168 18.68 5.43 16.83
CA THR A 168 18.73 6.12 15.53
C THR A 168 19.00 7.62 15.64
N GLY A 169 19.05 8.17 16.86
CA GLY A 169 19.08 9.62 17.10
C GLY A 169 19.91 10.06 18.29
N PHE A 170 20.80 9.23 18.83
CA PHE A 170 21.63 9.58 20.00
C PHE A 170 22.83 10.48 19.68
N SER A 171 23.23 10.59 18.41
CA SER A 171 24.25 11.52 17.93
C SER A 171 23.90 12.07 16.53
N LYS A 172 24.48 13.22 16.17
CA LYS A 172 24.28 13.83 14.85
C LYS A 172 24.75 12.91 13.70
N GLU A 173 25.89 12.27 13.89
CA GLU A 173 26.50 11.38 12.89
C GLU A 173 25.63 10.14 12.63
N VAL A 174 25.03 9.58 13.68
CA VAL A 174 24.09 8.45 13.57
C VAL A 174 22.77 8.88 12.92
N ASN A 175 22.26 10.06 13.26
CA ASN A 175 21.07 10.62 12.62
C ASN A 175 21.26 10.77 11.08
N GLU A 176 22.41 11.29 10.66
CA GLU A 176 22.77 11.43 9.24
C GLU A 176 22.96 10.06 8.55
N LEU A 177 23.57 9.08 9.23
CA LEU A 177 23.68 7.70 8.76
C LEU A 177 22.29 7.08 8.54
N VAL A 178 21.40 7.16 9.52
CA VAL A 178 20.04 6.59 9.42
C VAL A 178 19.25 7.28 8.32
N GLN A 179 19.41 8.58 8.13
CA GLN A 179 18.78 9.30 7.01
C GLN A 179 19.29 8.80 5.64
N ARG A 180 20.60 8.54 5.50
CA ARG A 180 21.15 7.91 4.27
C ARG A 180 20.54 6.54 4.03
N LEU A 181 20.55 5.66 5.04
CA LEU A 181 20.01 4.31 4.93
C LEU A 181 18.51 4.34 4.60
N ALA A 182 17.74 5.20 5.26
CA ALA A 182 16.32 5.40 4.99
C ALA A 182 16.06 5.75 3.51
N LYS A 183 16.87 6.65 2.94
CA LYS A 183 16.80 7.02 1.53
C LYS A 183 17.22 5.87 0.60
N GLU A 184 18.32 5.20 0.93
CA GLU A 184 18.87 4.10 0.14
C GLU A 184 17.90 2.93 0.00
N TYR A 185 17.27 2.52 1.10
CA TYR A 185 16.34 1.38 1.13
C TYR A 185 14.88 1.79 0.88
N ASN A 186 14.60 3.08 0.68
CA ASN A 186 13.23 3.63 0.57
C ASN A 186 12.34 3.33 1.78
N LEU A 187 12.91 3.41 2.99
CA LEU A 187 12.25 3.15 4.26
C LEU A 187 12.33 4.41 5.15
N PRO A 188 11.26 5.21 5.30
CA PRO A 188 11.27 6.38 6.18
C PRO A 188 11.63 5.99 7.61
N SER A 189 12.41 6.84 8.29
CA SER A 189 12.79 6.64 9.69
C SER A 189 12.06 7.62 10.62
N ILE A 190 11.40 7.12 11.67
CA ILE A 190 10.50 7.90 12.56
C ILE A 190 11.09 8.31 13.93
N ASP A 191 12.19 7.73 14.40
CA ASP A 191 12.78 8.05 15.73
C ASP A 191 14.09 8.86 15.64
N ARG A 192 14.45 9.30 14.44
CA ARG A 192 15.57 10.21 14.20
C ARG A 192 15.24 11.64 14.64
N MET A 193 16.26 12.47 14.87
CA MET A 193 16.12 13.80 15.48
C MET A 193 15.09 14.72 14.78
N ASP A 194 15.03 14.68 13.44
CA ASP A 194 14.18 15.59 12.64
C ASP A 194 12.86 14.96 12.17
N SER A 195 12.52 13.73 12.58
CA SER A 195 11.37 12.98 12.04
C SER A 195 10.02 13.69 12.25
N SER A 196 9.81 14.26 13.44
CA SER A 196 8.56 14.96 13.81
C SER A 196 8.29 16.16 12.91
N LYS A 197 9.35 16.88 12.52
CA LYS A 197 9.29 18.01 11.59
C LYS A 197 9.04 17.54 10.17
N ASP A 198 9.78 16.53 9.73
CA ASP A 198 9.73 16.05 8.34
C ASP A 198 8.38 15.41 7.99
N TYR A 199 7.76 14.67 8.93
CA TYR A 199 6.45 14.06 8.73
C TYR A 199 5.30 14.82 9.44
N ARG A 200 5.60 15.96 10.05
CA ARG A 200 4.64 16.89 10.67
C ARG A 200 3.72 16.22 11.69
N PHE A 201 4.30 15.57 12.69
CA PHE A 201 3.54 14.96 13.79
C PHE A 201 4.08 15.39 15.15
N THR A 202 3.24 15.22 16.18
CA THR A 202 3.59 15.48 17.58
C THR A 202 3.48 14.19 18.39
N TYR A 203 4.51 13.85 19.16
CA TYR A 203 4.41 12.76 20.13
C TYR A 203 3.42 13.12 21.24
N ILE A 204 2.57 12.18 21.61
CA ILE A 204 1.71 12.29 22.79
C ILE A 204 2.05 11.17 23.77
N GLY A 205 1.76 11.41 25.04
CA GLY A 205 1.86 10.42 26.09
C GLY A 205 0.70 10.53 27.06
N TYR A 206 0.85 9.89 28.20
CA TYR A 206 -0.08 9.95 29.32
C TYR A 206 -0.23 11.37 29.91
N ASP A 207 -1.48 11.80 30.15
CA ASP A 207 -1.80 13.09 30.79
C ASP A 207 -2.27 12.93 32.26
N GLY A 208 -1.41 12.34 33.10
CA GLY A 208 -1.73 11.98 34.48
C GLY A 208 -0.94 10.78 34.99
N PRO A 209 -1.33 10.21 36.15
CA PRO A 209 -0.76 8.97 36.68
C PRO A 209 -0.78 7.83 35.64
N LYS A 210 0.14 6.88 35.73
CA LYS A 210 0.32 5.82 34.73
C LYS A 210 0.95 4.53 35.28
N ARG A 211 0.86 4.31 36.60
CA ARG A 211 1.50 3.17 37.29
C ARG A 211 0.65 1.91 37.22
N THR A 212 -0.68 2.03 37.26
CA THR A 212 -1.59 0.90 37.10
C THR A 212 -2.26 0.91 35.73
N ALA A 213 -2.86 -0.21 35.32
CA ALA A 213 -3.63 -0.30 34.09
C ALA A 213 -4.77 0.75 34.04
N GLU A 214 -5.49 0.93 35.15
CA GLU A 214 -6.58 1.92 35.25
C GLU A 214 -6.07 3.36 35.14
N GLU A 215 -4.92 3.65 35.75
CA GLU A 215 -4.28 4.95 35.65
C GLU A 215 -3.85 5.24 34.21
N LYS A 216 -3.18 4.28 33.55
CA LYS A 216 -2.78 4.38 32.13
C LYS A 216 -4.01 4.65 31.25
N GLU A 217 -5.09 3.89 31.44
CA GLU A 217 -6.34 4.06 30.70
C GLU A 217 -6.94 5.47 30.86
N ALA A 218 -7.15 5.92 32.09
CA ALA A 218 -7.73 7.23 32.36
C ALA A 218 -6.85 8.37 31.85
N SER A 219 -5.54 8.24 32.02
CA SER A 219 -4.54 9.22 31.61
C SER A 219 -4.41 9.32 30.09
N PHE A 220 -4.52 8.21 29.37
CA PHE A 220 -4.53 8.19 27.92
C PHE A 220 -5.83 8.79 27.36
N ILE A 221 -7.00 8.42 27.91
CA ILE A 221 -8.29 9.02 27.51
C ILE A 221 -8.24 10.55 27.64
N LYS A 222 -7.69 11.05 28.75
CA LYS A 222 -7.52 12.50 28.96
C LYS A 222 -6.57 13.15 27.95
N ALA A 223 -5.51 12.45 27.52
CA ALA A 223 -4.63 12.91 26.45
C ALA A 223 -5.38 12.99 25.10
N LEU A 224 -6.25 12.02 24.79
CA LEU A 224 -7.07 12.01 23.57
C LEU A 224 -8.01 13.23 23.49
N GLU A 225 -8.52 13.71 24.62
CA GLU A 225 -9.41 14.87 24.66
C GLU A 225 -8.75 16.16 24.14
N LYS A 226 -7.41 16.25 24.23
CA LYS A 226 -6.60 17.41 23.84
C LYS A 226 -6.23 17.43 22.35
N LEU A 227 -6.48 16.35 21.60
CA LEU A 227 -6.11 16.30 20.18
C LEU A 227 -6.92 17.30 19.36
N GLN A 228 -6.23 18.02 18.46
CA GLN A 228 -6.81 19.09 17.67
C GLN A 228 -7.12 18.67 16.22
N PRO A 229 -8.25 19.12 15.65
CA PRO A 229 -8.57 18.99 14.23
C PRO A 229 -7.40 19.27 13.29
N GLY A 230 -7.18 18.39 12.30
CA GLY A 230 -6.15 18.57 11.27
C GLY A 230 -4.70 18.39 11.76
N GLN A 231 -4.47 18.09 13.03
CA GLN A 231 -3.15 17.76 13.56
C GLN A 231 -2.89 16.26 13.54
N ARG A 232 -1.61 15.89 13.49
CA ARG A 232 -1.13 14.51 13.44
C ARG A 232 -0.37 14.18 14.71
N TYR A 233 -0.73 13.07 15.33
CA TYR A 233 -0.15 12.64 16.60
C TYR A 233 0.39 11.22 16.50
N LEU A 234 1.38 10.89 17.35
CA LEU A 234 1.95 9.55 17.48
C LEU A 234 2.04 9.20 18.97
N PHE A 235 1.46 8.06 19.34
CA PHE A 235 1.60 7.43 20.64
C PHE A 235 2.38 6.13 20.46
N LEU A 236 3.40 5.92 21.31
CA LEU A 236 4.21 4.71 21.35
C LEU A 236 4.12 4.12 22.75
N ASP A 237 3.92 2.81 22.84
CA ASP A 237 4.07 2.07 24.09
C ASP A 237 4.35 0.57 23.83
N HIS A 238 4.69 -0.17 24.88
CA HIS A 238 5.34 -1.48 24.81
C HIS A 238 4.45 -2.58 25.39
N PRO A 239 3.51 -3.18 24.63
CA PRO A 239 2.61 -4.20 25.15
C PRO A 239 3.31 -5.55 25.39
N ALA A 240 2.96 -6.22 26.48
CA ALA A 240 3.31 -7.62 26.76
C ALA A 240 2.22 -8.27 27.63
N LEU A 241 2.24 -9.59 27.73
CA LEU A 241 1.37 -10.33 28.66
C LEU A 241 2.06 -10.53 30.02
N ASP A 242 1.35 -10.32 31.13
CA ASP A 242 1.83 -10.67 32.48
C ASP A 242 1.75 -12.19 32.69
N ASN A 243 2.83 -12.87 32.35
CA ASN A 243 2.97 -14.31 32.51
C ASN A 243 4.37 -14.68 33.02
N ASP A 244 4.61 -15.98 33.19
CA ASP A 244 5.86 -16.47 33.78
C ASP A 244 7.10 -16.14 32.95
N GLU A 245 6.98 -15.97 31.62
CA GLU A 245 8.09 -15.46 30.79
C GLU A 245 8.43 -14.02 31.18
N MET A 246 7.44 -13.12 31.12
CA MET A 246 7.66 -11.69 31.37
C MET A 246 8.06 -11.37 32.81
N LYS A 247 7.66 -12.17 33.80
CA LYS A 247 8.10 -12.00 35.20
C LYS A 247 9.61 -12.19 35.41
N THR A 248 10.30 -12.81 34.44
CA THR A 248 11.76 -12.95 34.47
C THR A 248 12.49 -11.79 33.79
N VAL A 249 11.76 -10.90 33.14
CA VAL A 249 12.28 -9.80 32.32
C VAL A 249 12.29 -8.54 33.17
N PHE A 250 13.49 -8.05 33.48
CA PHE A 250 13.69 -6.83 34.23
C PHE A 250 15.08 -6.24 33.97
N HIS A 251 15.25 -4.99 34.35
CA HIS A 251 16.55 -4.40 34.63
C HIS A 251 16.47 -3.66 35.96
N ILE A 252 17.60 -3.34 36.57
CA ILE A 252 17.62 -2.62 37.86
C ILE A 252 16.91 -1.28 37.70
N GLY A 253 15.93 -1.00 38.55
CA GLY A 253 15.07 0.17 38.50
C GLY A 253 13.80 0.01 37.63
N TYR A 254 13.59 -1.15 37.02
CA TYR A 254 12.37 -1.52 36.32
C TYR A 254 12.10 -3.02 36.50
N GLU A 255 11.73 -3.41 37.71
CA GLU A 255 11.51 -4.80 38.11
C GLU A 255 10.13 -5.35 37.74
N ASP A 256 9.09 -4.49 37.76
CA ASP A 256 7.70 -4.88 37.53
C ASP A 256 7.29 -4.79 36.04
N VAL A 257 8.20 -5.14 35.10
CA VAL A 257 7.99 -5.00 33.64
C VAL A 257 6.73 -5.75 33.17
N ALA A 258 6.52 -6.96 33.68
CA ALA A 258 5.37 -7.79 33.31
C ALA A 258 4.04 -7.07 33.57
N LEU A 259 3.86 -6.55 34.79
CA LEU A 259 2.64 -5.85 35.19
C LEU A 259 2.47 -4.53 34.44
N ASP A 260 3.56 -3.76 34.29
CA ASP A 260 3.52 -2.47 33.59
C ASP A 260 3.14 -2.63 32.11
N ARG A 261 3.78 -3.57 31.40
CA ARG A 261 3.50 -3.86 30.00
C ARG A 261 2.16 -4.56 29.77
N GLN A 262 1.64 -5.34 30.73
CA GLN A 262 0.26 -5.84 30.70
C GLN A 262 -0.75 -4.68 30.75
N GLY A 263 -0.50 -3.68 31.60
CA GLY A 263 -1.34 -2.47 31.64
C GLY A 263 -1.39 -1.71 30.30
N VAL A 264 -0.34 -1.81 29.49
CA VAL A 264 -0.33 -1.29 28.11
C VAL A 264 -1.21 -2.14 27.20
N THR A 265 -1.11 -3.47 27.26
CA THR A 265 -1.98 -4.39 26.51
C THR A 265 -3.46 -4.14 26.83
N ASP A 266 -3.80 -3.95 28.11
CA ASP A 266 -5.16 -3.67 28.57
C ASP A 266 -5.66 -2.32 28.06
N LEU A 267 -4.82 -1.28 28.15
CA LEU A 267 -5.09 0.04 27.59
C LEU A 267 -5.42 -0.03 26.09
N LEU A 268 -4.56 -0.68 25.32
CA LEU A 268 -4.66 -0.70 23.84
C LEU A 268 -5.80 -1.60 23.35
N THR A 269 -6.32 -2.49 24.19
CA THR A 269 -7.51 -3.32 23.91
C THR A 269 -8.79 -2.81 24.58
N SER A 270 -8.70 -1.72 25.35
CA SER A 270 -9.82 -1.18 26.12
C SER A 270 -11.00 -0.71 25.23
N PRO A 271 -12.22 -1.20 25.50
CA PRO A 271 -13.44 -0.67 24.88
C PRO A 271 -13.68 0.81 25.21
N ARG A 272 -13.24 1.29 26.38
CA ARG A 272 -13.41 2.70 26.80
C ARG A 272 -12.52 3.62 25.99
N VAL A 273 -11.27 3.21 25.74
CA VAL A 273 -10.34 3.96 24.88
C VAL A 273 -10.85 4.01 23.45
N ARG A 274 -11.31 2.87 22.91
CA ARG A 274 -11.90 2.82 21.57
C ARG A 274 -13.09 3.77 21.44
N LYS A 275 -13.99 3.76 22.44
CA LYS A 275 -15.12 4.69 22.49
C LYS A 275 -14.67 6.15 22.54
N ALA A 276 -13.63 6.49 23.31
CA ALA A 276 -13.11 7.85 23.35
C ALA A 276 -12.55 8.32 21.99
N ILE A 277 -11.87 7.43 21.26
CA ILE A 277 -11.38 7.69 19.89
C ILE A 277 -12.56 7.96 18.94
N GLU A 278 -13.58 7.11 18.98
CA GLU A 278 -14.80 7.24 18.17
C GLU A 278 -15.57 8.52 18.47
N ASP A 279 -15.81 8.82 19.76
CA ASP A 279 -16.56 10.01 20.20
C ASP A 279 -15.86 11.33 19.80
N LYS A 280 -14.51 11.32 19.74
CA LYS A 280 -13.71 12.47 19.26
C LYS A 280 -13.52 12.49 17.74
N GLY A 281 -13.98 11.45 17.04
CA GLY A 281 -13.73 11.29 15.60
C GLY A 281 -12.25 11.21 15.26
N ILE A 282 -11.39 10.70 16.15
CA ILE A 282 -9.95 10.55 15.90
C ILE A 282 -9.75 9.47 14.85
N LYS A 283 -9.03 9.81 13.77
CA LYS A 283 -8.69 8.85 12.72
C LYS A 283 -7.38 8.14 13.06
N LEU A 284 -7.48 6.84 13.31
CA LEU A 284 -6.30 5.99 13.48
C LEU A 284 -5.61 5.76 12.13
N ILE A 285 -4.30 5.95 12.08
CA ILE A 285 -3.48 5.72 10.89
C ILE A 285 -2.22 4.93 11.24
N SER A 286 -1.61 4.28 10.25
CA SER A 286 -0.30 3.63 10.38
C SER A 286 0.86 4.60 10.14
N ILE A 287 2.08 4.19 10.47
CA ILE A 287 3.31 4.89 10.12
C ILE A 287 3.49 4.98 8.60
N ASN A 288 3.15 3.94 7.85
CA ASN A 288 3.18 4.02 6.38
C ASN A 288 2.24 5.11 5.84
N GLN A 289 1.02 5.23 6.38
CA GLN A 289 0.11 6.34 6.04
C GLN A 289 0.66 7.69 6.51
N LEU A 290 1.29 7.75 7.69
CA LEU A 290 1.89 8.96 8.22
C LEU A 290 2.97 9.51 7.27
N THR A 291 3.84 8.63 6.78
CA THR A 291 5.09 8.97 6.09
C THR A 291 4.98 8.94 4.56
N LYS A 292 4.09 8.12 4.00
CA LYS A 292 3.94 7.90 2.55
C LYS A 292 2.50 8.02 2.03
N GLY A 293 1.55 8.46 2.85
CA GLY A 293 0.23 8.86 2.38
C GLY A 293 0.34 10.08 1.46
N LEU A 294 -0.54 10.16 0.46
CA LEU A 294 -0.70 11.37 -0.35
C LEU A 294 -1.13 12.54 0.54
N PRO A 295 -0.60 13.75 0.35
CA PRO A 295 -1.07 14.91 1.08
C PRO A 295 -2.54 15.20 0.73
N ARG A 296 -3.31 15.67 1.72
CA ARG A 296 -4.71 16.11 1.53
C ARG A 296 -4.77 17.63 1.43
N ALA A 297 -5.62 18.17 0.57
CA ALA A 297 -5.85 19.59 0.42
C ALA A 297 -7.35 19.88 0.21
N ALA A 298 -7.82 21.02 0.71
CA ALA A 298 -9.23 21.40 0.61
C ALA A 298 -9.69 21.47 -0.86
N ALA A 299 -10.88 20.91 -1.12
CA ALA A 299 -11.55 21.05 -2.40
C ALA A 299 -11.95 22.50 -2.68
N THR A 300 -12.13 22.83 -3.96
CA THR A 300 -12.81 24.08 -4.33
C THR A 300 -14.31 23.95 -4.13
N PRO A 301 -15.05 25.05 -3.85
CA PRO A 301 -16.51 25.01 -3.75
C PRO A 301 -17.22 24.49 -5.02
N LYS A 302 -16.55 24.62 -6.17
CA LYS A 302 -17.03 24.08 -7.46
C LYS A 302 -16.93 22.56 -7.48
N LEU A 303 -15.81 22.01 -7.00
CA LEU A 303 -15.60 20.58 -6.89
C LEU A 303 -16.52 19.96 -5.84
N ASP A 304 -16.73 20.60 -4.68
CA ASP A 304 -17.65 20.09 -3.66
C ASP A 304 -19.05 19.84 -4.22
N LYS A 305 -19.58 20.83 -4.94
CA LYS A 305 -20.89 20.73 -5.61
C LYS A 305 -20.88 19.69 -6.74
N ALA A 306 -19.75 19.47 -7.39
CA ALA A 306 -19.61 18.46 -8.44
C ALA A 306 -19.60 17.05 -7.85
N MET A 307 -18.85 16.82 -6.77
CA MET A 307 -18.79 15.55 -6.04
C MET A 307 -20.18 15.14 -5.55
N ASN A 308 -20.90 16.04 -4.89
CA ASN A 308 -22.26 15.73 -4.40
C ASN A 308 -23.21 15.37 -5.55
N ARG A 309 -23.16 16.10 -6.68
CA ARG A 309 -23.98 15.78 -7.86
C ARG A 309 -23.57 14.48 -8.55
N TYR A 310 -22.29 14.15 -8.54
CA TYR A 310 -21.77 12.90 -9.06
C TYR A 310 -22.27 11.72 -8.21
N LEU A 311 -22.11 11.78 -6.89
CA LEU A 311 -22.59 10.73 -5.98
C LEU A 311 -24.12 10.54 -6.06
N ASP A 312 -24.88 11.63 -6.17
CA ASP A 312 -26.32 11.58 -6.43
C ASP A 312 -26.65 10.88 -7.75
N ALA A 313 -25.85 11.10 -8.79
CA ALA A 313 -26.05 10.48 -10.10
C ALA A 313 -25.68 8.99 -10.09
N VAL A 314 -24.58 8.61 -9.42
CA VAL A 314 -24.17 7.21 -9.19
C VAL A 314 -25.30 6.46 -8.49
N LYS A 315 -25.83 7.02 -7.40
CA LYS A 315 -26.98 6.45 -6.67
C LYS A 315 -28.22 6.31 -7.55
N LYS A 316 -28.58 7.35 -8.32
CA LYS A 316 -29.74 7.31 -9.24
C LYS A 316 -29.58 6.30 -10.37
N ALA A 317 -28.35 6.07 -10.82
CA ALA A 317 -28.03 5.08 -11.84
C ALA A 317 -27.99 3.64 -11.29
N GLY A 318 -28.09 3.46 -9.96
CA GLY A 318 -27.99 2.15 -9.32
C GLY A 318 -26.61 1.52 -9.43
N GLN A 319 -25.56 2.36 -9.48
CA GLN A 319 -24.19 1.90 -9.58
C GLN A 319 -23.63 1.53 -8.19
N ASP A 320 -22.99 0.38 -8.14
CA ASP A 320 -22.35 -0.16 -6.93
C ASP A 320 -20.90 0.37 -6.83
N LEU A 321 -20.77 1.65 -6.48
CA LEU A 321 -19.47 2.29 -6.26
C LEU A 321 -18.95 1.92 -4.87
N HIS A 322 -17.68 1.54 -4.75
CA HIS A 322 -17.08 1.19 -3.45
C HIS A 322 -16.17 2.32 -2.95
N SER A 323 -15.41 2.96 -3.84
CA SER A 323 -14.64 4.14 -3.49
C SER A 323 -14.31 5.01 -4.70
N ILE A 324 -14.07 6.29 -4.43
CA ILE A 324 -13.49 7.24 -5.38
C ILE A 324 -12.46 8.10 -4.66
N MET A 325 -11.32 8.36 -5.30
CA MET A 325 -10.30 9.31 -4.83
C MET A 325 -9.84 10.18 -5.99
N ILE A 326 -9.83 11.49 -5.77
CA ILE A 326 -9.40 12.49 -6.74
C ILE A 326 -8.14 13.17 -6.22
N VAL A 327 -7.08 13.08 -7.01
CA VAL A 327 -5.80 13.75 -6.78
C VAL A 327 -5.65 14.85 -7.82
N GLN A 328 -5.27 16.05 -7.42
CA GLN A 328 -4.90 17.14 -8.33
C GLN A 328 -3.68 17.87 -7.78
N HIS A 329 -2.72 18.19 -8.65
CA HIS A 329 -1.46 18.82 -8.26
C HIS A 329 -0.75 18.05 -7.13
N GLY A 330 -0.84 16.72 -7.15
CA GLY A 330 -0.26 15.83 -6.14
C GLY A 330 -0.97 15.76 -4.79
N ASN A 331 -2.13 16.42 -4.62
CA ASN A 331 -2.91 16.39 -3.37
C ASN A 331 -4.25 15.70 -3.56
N VAL A 332 -4.67 14.88 -2.60
CA VAL A 332 -6.04 14.37 -2.52
C VAL A 332 -6.97 15.53 -2.20
N ILE A 333 -7.89 15.82 -3.13
CA ILE A 333 -8.84 16.93 -3.02
C ILE A 333 -10.29 16.45 -2.81
N ALA A 334 -10.57 15.17 -3.04
CA ALA A 334 -11.84 14.54 -2.67
C ALA A 334 -11.63 13.03 -2.57
N GLU A 335 -12.25 12.40 -1.58
CA GLU A 335 -12.22 10.95 -1.39
C GLU A 335 -13.51 10.53 -0.68
N GLU A 336 -14.08 9.39 -1.07
CA GLU A 336 -15.26 8.81 -0.43
C GLU A 336 -15.19 7.29 -0.53
N TRP A 337 -15.53 6.61 0.57
CA TRP A 337 -15.72 5.16 0.64
C TRP A 337 -17.17 4.86 0.99
N MET A 338 -17.78 3.92 0.26
CA MET A 338 -19.19 3.57 0.43
C MET A 338 -19.41 2.09 0.13
N GLY A 339 -20.58 1.56 0.51
CA GLY A 339 -20.90 0.15 0.30
C GLY A 339 -19.91 -0.77 1.02
N GLU A 340 -19.31 -1.71 0.28
CA GLU A 340 -18.28 -2.63 0.79
C GLU A 340 -16.86 -2.02 0.81
N GLY A 341 -16.68 -0.80 0.28
CA GLY A 341 -15.37 -0.14 0.24
C GLY A 341 -14.90 0.31 1.62
N LYS A 342 -13.62 0.08 1.93
CA LYS A 342 -12.95 0.61 3.12
C LYS A 342 -11.60 1.20 2.74
N GLU A 343 -11.20 2.25 3.46
CA GLU A 343 -9.94 2.96 3.22
C GLU A 343 -8.72 2.03 3.33
N ASP A 344 -8.71 1.16 4.33
CA ASP A 344 -7.56 0.34 4.68
C ASP A 344 -7.62 -1.11 4.18
N GLU A 345 -8.62 -1.47 3.39
CA GLU A 345 -8.76 -2.82 2.84
C GLU A 345 -8.43 -2.85 1.33
N PRO A 346 -7.54 -3.74 0.89
CA PRO A 346 -7.27 -3.94 -0.53
C PRO A 346 -8.50 -4.44 -1.29
N HIS A 347 -8.76 -3.85 -2.44
CA HIS A 347 -9.81 -4.26 -3.38
C HIS A 347 -9.22 -5.07 -4.53
N ILE A 348 -9.98 -6.03 -5.07
CA ILE A 348 -9.56 -6.75 -6.29
C ILE A 348 -9.52 -5.77 -7.47
N LEU A 349 -8.42 -5.76 -8.21
CA LEU A 349 -8.19 -4.79 -9.28
C LEU A 349 -8.66 -5.26 -10.65
N ASN A 350 -8.97 -6.55 -10.79
CA ASN A 350 -9.25 -7.18 -12.08
C ASN A 350 -8.18 -6.75 -13.12
N SER A 351 -8.58 -6.26 -14.29
CA SER A 351 -7.64 -5.91 -15.36
C SER A 351 -6.77 -4.68 -15.12
N VAL A 352 -6.97 -3.88 -14.07
CA VAL A 352 -5.98 -2.85 -13.68
C VAL A 352 -4.62 -3.49 -13.38
N SER A 353 -4.60 -4.76 -12.93
CA SER A 353 -3.39 -5.58 -12.75
C SER A 353 -2.45 -5.59 -13.98
N LYS A 354 -3.02 -5.45 -15.19
CA LYS A 354 -2.27 -5.46 -16.44
C LYS A 354 -1.28 -4.30 -16.54
N THR A 355 -1.67 -3.11 -16.07
CA THR A 355 -0.82 -1.93 -16.09
C THR A 355 0.40 -2.10 -15.17
N PHE A 356 0.23 -2.76 -14.02
CA PHE A 356 1.35 -3.12 -13.14
C PHE A 356 2.27 -4.17 -13.80
N THR A 357 1.70 -5.17 -14.48
CA THR A 357 2.50 -6.16 -15.23
C THR A 357 3.29 -5.52 -16.36
N ALA A 358 2.68 -4.63 -17.14
CA ALA A 358 3.39 -3.86 -18.17
C ALA A 358 4.51 -3.02 -17.55
N THR A 359 4.27 -2.42 -16.40
CA THR A 359 5.30 -1.66 -15.67
C THR A 359 6.50 -2.53 -15.31
N ALA A 360 6.28 -3.78 -14.90
CA ALA A 360 7.37 -4.74 -14.67
C ALA A 360 8.15 -5.05 -15.96
N VAL A 361 7.46 -5.21 -17.09
CA VAL A 361 8.10 -5.40 -18.41
C VAL A 361 8.94 -4.18 -18.79
N GLY A 362 8.43 -2.96 -18.58
CA GLY A 362 9.15 -1.72 -18.85
C GLY A 362 10.42 -1.58 -18.03
N LEU A 363 10.35 -1.90 -16.74
CA LEU A 363 11.51 -1.95 -15.85
C LEU A 363 12.51 -3.00 -16.31
N ALA A 364 12.07 -4.24 -16.59
CA ALA A 364 12.94 -5.32 -17.07
C ALA A 364 13.62 -4.96 -18.40
N ALA A 365 12.91 -4.29 -19.30
CA ALA A 365 13.48 -3.77 -20.54
C ALA A 365 14.54 -2.69 -20.29
N SER A 366 14.29 -1.75 -19.37
CA SER A 366 15.26 -0.71 -19.00
C SER A 366 16.50 -1.26 -18.31
N GLU A 367 16.37 -2.39 -17.60
CA GLU A 367 17.46 -3.13 -16.99
C GLU A 367 18.20 -4.04 -18.00
N GLY A 368 17.78 -4.06 -19.27
CA GLY A 368 18.39 -4.88 -20.31
C GLY A 368 18.10 -6.38 -20.20
N ARG A 369 17.10 -6.78 -19.38
CA ARG A 369 16.72 -8.18 -19.16
C ARG A 369 15.92 -8.79 -20.31
N LEU A 370 15.26 -7.95 -21.11
CA LEU A 370 14.50 -8.32 -22.30
C LEU A 370 14.45 -7.15 -23.29
N LYS A 371 14.06 -7.42 -24.53
CA LYS A 371 13.67 -6.40 -25.52
C LYS A 371 12.22 -6.62 -25.92
N LEU A 372 11.52 -5.53 -26.25
CA LEU A 372 10.13 -5.63 -26.71
C LEU A 372 10.01 -6.36 -28.06
N THR A 373 11.09 -6.46 -28.82
CA THR A 373 11.17 -7.18 -30.09
C THR A 373 11.49 -8.67 -29.94
N ASP A 374 11.86 -9.13 -28.74
CA ASP A 374 12.18 -10.53 -28.50
C ASP A 374 10.96 -11.41 -28.78
N LYS A 375 11.23 -12.61 -29.30
CA LYS A 375 10.18 -13.56 -29.65
C LYS A 375 9.65 -14.23 -28.41
N VAL A 376 8.34 -14.31 -28.26
CA VAL A 376 7.71 -14.92 -27.07
C VAL A 376 8.18 -16.37 -26.90
N ILE A 377 8.32 -17.11 -28.02
CA ILE A 377 8.77 -18.50 -28.02
C ILE A 377 10.20 -18.70 -27.49
N SER A 378 11.09 -17.69 -27.58
CA SER A 378 12.49 -17.86 -27.15
C SER A 378 12.66 -17.94 -25.64
N PHE A 379 11.65 -17.49 -24.86
CA PHE A 379 11.68 -17.57 -23.41
C PHE A 379 11.28 -18.96 -22.87
N PHE A 380 10.58 -19.77 -23.67
CA PHE A 380 10.02 -21.07 -23.27
C PHE A 380 10.22 -22.15 -24.35
N PRO A 381 11.46 -22.43 -24.78
CA PRO A 381 11.72 -23.42 -25.83
C PRO A 381 11.26 -24.84 -25.45
N ASP A 382 11.17 -25.14 -24.16
CA ASP A 382 10.73 -26.39 -23.56
C ASP A 382 9.20 -26.56 -23.49
N LYS A 383 8.43 -25.51 -23.84
CA LYS A 383 6.95 -25.50 -23.74
C LYS A 383 6.25 -25.30 -25.08
N LEU A 384 6.99 -25.41 -26.18
CA LEU A 384 6.44 -25.22 -27.52
C LEU A 384 5.50 -26.37 -27.91
N PRO A 385 4.45 -26.10 -28.69
CA PRO A 385 3.66 -27.15 -29.31
C PRO A 385 4.51 -27.94 -30.32
N ALA A 386 4.08 -29.15 -30.66
CA ALA A 386 4.76 -30.01 -31.63
C ALA A 386 4.97 -29.33 -33.00
N THR A 387 4.03 -28.47 -33.39
CA THR A 387 4.11 -27.66 -34.62
C THR A 387 4.02 -26.19 -34.25
N VAL A 388 5.08 -25.44 -34.55
CA VAL A 388 5.12 -23.97 -34.37
C VAL A 388 4.70 -23.32 -35.68
N SER A 389 3.58 -22.58 -35.67
CA SER A 389 3.14 -21.82 -36.84
C SER A 389 4.04 -20.60 -37.09
N GLU A 390 4.06 -20.09 -38.32
CA GLU A 390 4.80 -18.87 -38.67
C GLU A 390 4.35 -17.68 -37.80
N ASN A 391 3.05 -17.56 -37.53
CA ASN A 391 2.50 -16.50 -36.67
C ASN A 391 2.98 -16.64 -35.21
N LEU A 392 2.96 -17.85 -34.64
CA LEU A 392 3.46 -18.08 -33.28
C LEU A 392 4.95 -17.76 -33.17
N ALA A 393 5.75 -18.17 -34.15
CA ALA A 393 7.19 -17.87 -34.19
C ALA A 393 7.48 -16.36 -34.33
N ALA A 394 6.58 -15.61 -34.98
CA ALA A 394 6.73 -14.18 -35.19
C ALA A 394 6.34 -13.32 -33.97
N MET A 395 5.53 -13.84 -33.04
CA MET A 395 4.98 -13.09 -31.91
C MET A 395 6.07 -12.49 -31.01
N THR A 396 5.96 -11.20 -30.71
CA THR A 396 6.89 -10.46 -29.86
C THR A 396 6.29 -10.06 -28.52
N VAL A 397 7.15 -9.64 -27.58
CA VAL A 397 6.72 -9.02 -26.31
C VAL A 397 5.87 -7.77 -26.55
N ARG A 398 6.20 -6.96 -27.57
CA ARG A 398 5.40 -5.78 -27.95
C ARG A 398 3.98 -6.16 -28.36
N ASP A 399 3.82 -7.25 -29.11
CA ASP A 399 2.49 -7.72 -29.54
C ASP A 399 1.61 -8.11 -28.36
N LEU A 400 2.18 -8.72 -27.31
CA LEU A 400 1.48 -8.98 -26.06
C LEU A 400 1.09 -7.67 -25.34
N LEU A 401 2.01 -6.71 -25.24
CA LEU A 401 1.77 -5.40 -24.60
C LEU A 401 0.66 -4.59 -25.29
N THR A 402 0.49 -4.73 -26.61
CA THR A 402 -0.51 -3.99 -27.38
C THR A 402 -1.77 -4.79 -27.68
N MET A 403 -1.94 -6.00 -27.09
CA MET A 403 -3.11 -6.87 -27.34
C MET A 403 -3.26 -7.31 -28.81
N ASN A 404 -2.15 -7.41 -29.54
CA ASN A 404 -2.11 -7.83 -30.95
C ASN A 404 -1.34 -9.15 -31.15
N CYS A 405 -1.48 -10.09 -30.22
CA CYS A 405 -0.72 -11.35 -30.22
C CYS A 405 -1.15 -12.36 -31.30
N GLY A 406 -2.13 -12.05 -32.15
CA GLY A 406 -2.53 -12.88 -33.30
C GLY A 406 -3.65 -13.90 -33.02
N HIS A 407 -4.03 -14.07 -31.75
CA HIS A 407 -5.20 -14.86 -31.34
C HIS A 407 -6.51 -14.21 -31.80
N ASP A 408 -7.40 -14.95 -32.47
CA ASP A 408 -8.75 -14.44 -32.80
C ASP A 408 -9.64 -14.26 -31.56
N THR A 409 -9.42 -15.06 -30.52
CA THR A 409 -10.19 -15.04 -29.27
C THR A 409 -9.29 -15.14 -28.03
N ASP A 410 -9.72 -14.56 -26.90
CA ASP A 410 -8.99 -14.66 -25.63
C ASP A 410 -9.09 -16.08 -25.04
N PRO A 411 -7.98 -16.83 -24.91
CA PRO A 411 -7.99 -18.21 -24.41
C PRO A 411 -8.20 -18.31 -22.89
N THR A 412 -8.16 -17.19 -22.16
CA THR A 412 -8.17 -17.15 -20.67
C THR A 412 -9.26 -18.01 -20.05
N GLY A 413 -10.50 -17.90 -20.54
CA GLY A 413 -11.64 -18.62 -19.96
C GLY A 413 -11.57 -20.13 -20.14
N THR A 414 -10.95 -20.61 -21.22
CA THR A 414 -10.78 -22.04 -21.51
C THR A 414 -9.63 -22.61 -20.68
N VAL A 415 -8.49 -21.92 -20.66
CA VAL A 415 -7.27 -22.38 -19.98
C VAL A 415 -7.46 -22.43 -18.46
N ARG A 416 -8.08 -21.40 -17.86
CA ARG A 416 -8.31 -21.34 -16.42
C ARG A 416 -9.22 -22.45 -15.86
N LYS A 417 -10.03 -23.10 -16.71
CA LYS A 417 -10.93 -24.19 -16.30
C LYS A 417 -10.21 -25.55 -16.29
N LYS A 418 -9.05 -25.66 -16.92
CA LYS A 418 -8.26 -26.89 -16.92
C LYS A 418 -7.47 -26.96 -15.61
N ALA A 419 -7.81 -27.92 -14.75
CA ALA A 419 -7.03 -28.19 -13.55
C ALA A 419 -5.58 -28.55 -13.94
N ASP A 420 -4.61 -28.05 -13.19
CA ASP A 420 -3.17 -28.34 -13.31
C ASP A 420 -2.50 -28.05 -14.66
N ALA A 421 -3.20 -27.38 -15.58
CA ALA A 421 -2.64 -27.04 -16.88
C ALA A 421 -1.48 -26.05 -16.74
N ASP A 422 -0.41 -26.27 -17.50
CA ASP A 422 0.66 -25.28 -17.68
C ASP A 422 0.15 -24.18 -18.60
N TRP A 423 -0.19 -23.02 -18.02
CA TRP A 423 -0.81 -21.92 -18.77
C TRP A 423 0.11 -21.33 -19.84
N VAL A 424 1.43 -21.43 -19.68
CA VAL A 424 2.38 -20.99 -20.71
C VAL A 424 2.30 -21.94 -21.91
N GLN A 425 2.35 -23.24 -21.66
CA GLN A 425 2.23 -24.24 -22.72
C GLN A 425 0.88 -24.15 -23.43
N GLU A 426 -0.21 -23.98 -22.67
CA GLU A 426 -1.56 -23.83 -23.21
C GLU A 426 -1.72 -22.56 -24.07
N PHE A 427 -1.13 -21.43 -23.65
CA PHE A 427 -1.11 -20.22 -24.46
C PHE A 427 -0.36 -20.43 -25.78
N LEU A 428 0.82 -21.05 -25.73
CA LEU A 428 1.66 -21.30 -26.91
C LEU A 428 1.04 -22.33 -27.86
N ALA A 429 0.24 -23.26 -27.35
CA ALA A 429 -0.49 -24.25 -28.15
C ALA A 429 -1.82 -23.72 -28.70
N PHE A 430 -2.34 -22.60 -28.20
CA PHE A 430 -3.61 -22.05 -28.65
C PHE A 430 -3.47 -21.44 -30.06
N PRO A 431 -4.41 -21.68 -31.00
CA PRO A 431 -4.29 -21.22 -32.39
C PRO A 431 -3.99 -19.72 -32.54
N VAL A 432 -2.97 -19.38 -33.36
CA VAL A 432 -2.59 -17.99 -33.67
C VAL A 432 -2.95 -17.71 -35.13
N GLU A 433 -4.21 -17.40 -35.40
CA GLU A 433 -4.76 -17.33 -36.76
C GLU A 433 -4.28 -16.09 -37.54
N HIS A 434 -4.04 -15.00 -36.82
CA HIS A 434 -3.67 -13.72 -37.41
C HIS A 434 -2.18 -13.45 -37.23
N LYS A 435 -1.60 -12.69 -38.17
CA LYS A 435 -0.23 -12.20 -38.02
C LYS A 435 -0.14 -11.30 -36.77
N PRO A 436 0.79 -11.53 -35.83
CA PRO A 436 0.98 -10.64 -34.70
C PRO A 436 1.22 -9.18 -35.16
N GLY A 437 0.68 -8.24 -34.40
CA GLY A 437 0.70 -6.82 -34.70
C GLY A 437 -0.44 -6.33 -35.59
N THR A 438 -1.20 -7.21 -36.27
CA THR A 438 -2.22 -6.79 -37.26
C THR A 438 -3.68 -6.95 -36.81
N PHE A 439 -3.94 -7.65 -35.70
CA PHE A 439 -5.30 -7.94 -35.24
C PHE A 439 -5.42 -7.76 -33.73
N TYR A 440 -6.37 -6.91 -33.30
CA TYR A 440 -6.58 -6.59 -31.89
C TYR A 440 -7.56 -7.55 -31.22
N THR A 441 -7.09 -8.19 -30.14
CA THR A 441 -7.90 -9.03 -29.25
C THR A 441 -7.48 -8.76 -27.83
N TYR A 442 -8.38 -8.21 -27.01
CA TYR A 442 -8.12 -8.00 -25.59
C TYR A 442 -7.92 -9.35 -24.89
N ASN A 443 -6.67 -9.67 -24.54
CA ASN A 443 -6.23 -11.02 -24.20
C ASN A 443 -5.55 -11.05 -22.82
N SER A 444 -6.24 -11.60 -21.80
CA SER A 444 -5.69 -11.62 -20.44
C SER A 444 -4.60 -12.68 -20.24
N LEU A 445 -4.62 -13.77 -21.01
CA LEU A 445 -3.57 -14.80 -20.97
C LEU A 445 -2.31 -14.31 -21.68
N GLY A 446 -2.44 -13.41 -22.66
CA GLY A 446 -1.31 -12.67 -23.24
C GLY A 446 -0.61 -11.80 -22.21
N THR A 447 -1.35 -11.16 -21.30
CA THR A 447 -0.71 -10.47 -20.16
C THR A 447 -0.10 -11.44 -19.15
N TYR A 448 -0.69 -12.61 -18.94
CA TYR A 448 -0.06 -13.66 -18.13
C TYR A 448 1.30 -14.08 -18.72
N MET A 449 1.42 -14.17 -20.05
CA MET A 449 2.70 -14.43 -20.70
C MET A 449 3.74 -13.34 -20.42
N LEU A 450 3.33 -12.06 -20.35
CA LEU A 450 4.25 -10.99 -19.91
C LEU A 450 4.75 -11.22 -18.48
N SER A 451 3.86 -11.63 -17.57
CA SER A 451 4.23 -11.99 -16.19
C SER A 451 5.23 -13.16 -16.15
N ALA A 452 4.94 -14.22 -16.91
CA ALA A 452 5.82 -15.38 -17.04
C ALA A 452 7.20 -15.01 -17.62
N ILE A 453 7.25 -14.12 -18.62
CA ILE A 453 8.50 -13.65 -19.23
C ILE A 453 9.31 -12.86 -18.21
N VAL A 454 8.70 -11.93 -17.48
CA VAL A 454 9.38 -11.18 -16.40
C VAL A 454 9.99 -12.16 -15.42
N GLN A 455 9.21 -13.12 -14.90
CA GLN A 455 9.71 -14.11 -13.95
C GLN A 455 10.83 -14.99 -14.54
N LYS A 456 10.76 -15.33 -15.84
CA LYS A 456 11.81 -16.10 -16.51
C LYS A 456 13.14 -15.35 -16.57
N VAL A 457 13.13 -14.04 -16.84
CA VAL A 457 14.35 -13.24 -17.02
C VAL A 457 14.91 -12.65 -15.72
N THR A 458 14.09 -12.55 -14.67
CA THR A 458 14.50 -12.03 -13.35
C THR A 458 14.73 -13.13 -12.32
N GLY A 459 14.02 -14.27 -12.43
CA GLY A 459 13.93 -15.29 -11.40
C GLY A 459 12.94 -14.95 -10.26
N GLU A 460 12.26 -13.81 -10.34
CA GLU A 460 11.37 -13.27 -9.31
C GLU A 460 9.92 -13.23 -9.82
N LYS A 461 8.94 -13.51 -8.97
CA LYS A 461 7.53 -13.25 -9.31
C LYS A 461 7.34 -11.75 -9.56
N VAL A 462 6.39 -11.36 -10.40
CA VAL A 462 6.16 -9.94 -10.74
C VAL A 462 5.92 -9.08 -9.50
N VAL A 463 5.17 -9.56 -8.51
CA VAL A 463 4.93 -8.81 -7.26
C VAL A 463 6.22 -8.56 -6.49
N ASP A 464 7.10 -9.56 -6.40
CA ASP A 464 8.38 -9.48 -5.70
C ASP A 464 9.36 -8.57 -6.44
N TYR A 465 9.42 -8.72 -7.77
CA TYR A 465 10.24 -7.88 -8.65
C TYR A 465 9.86 -6.40 -8.55
N LEU A 466 8.56 -6.09 -8.56
CA LEU A 466 8.04 -4.73 -8.44
C LEU A 466 8.15 -4.17 -7.03
N TYR A 467 8.28 -4.99 -6.00
CA TYR A 467 8.22 -4.51 -4.62
C TYR A 467 9.30 -3.47 -4.28
N PRO A 468 10.60 -3.75 -4.44
CA PRO A 468 11.65 -2.76 -4.16
C PRO A 468 11.67 -1.62 -5.19
N ARG A 469 11.18 -1.85 -6.41
CA ARG A 469 11.31 -0.93 -7.55
C ARG A 469 10.16 0.07 -7.67
N LEU A 470 8.95 -0.32 -7.29
CA LEU A 470 7.71 0.42 -7.50
C LEU A 470 6.90 0.55 -6.21
N PHE A 471 6.56 -0.57 -5.57
CA PHE A 471 5.63 -0.54 -4.44
C PHE A 471 6.23 0.17 -3.22
N ARG A 472 7.46 -0.17 -2.82
CA ARG A 472 8.12 0.47 -1.67
C ARG A 472 8.36 1.97 -1.87
N PRO A 473 8.89 2.46 -3.01
CA PRO A 473 9.01 3.90 -3.27
C PRO A 473 7.68 4.66 -3.18
N LEU A 474 6.58 4.04 -3.66
CA LEU A 474 5.23 4.62 -3.57
C LEU A 474 4.58 4.44 -2.18
N GLY A 475 5.16 3.63 -1.30
CA GLY A 475 4.56 3.30 0.00
C GLY A 475 3.32 2.41 -0.11
N ILE A 476 3.31 1.53 -1.11
CA ILE A 476 2.28 0.52 -1.32
C ILE A 476 2.69 -0.72 -0.52
N VAL A 477 1.87 -1.10 0.46
CA VAL A 477 2.08 -2.25 1.35
C VAL A 477 0.88 -3.18 1.28
N ASN A 478 1.06 -4.43 1.71
CA ASN A 478 0.08 -5.51 1.58
C ASN A 478 -0.37 -5.78 0.12
N ALA A 479 0.53 -5.58 -0.84
CA ALA A 479 0.29 -5.98 -2.23
C ALA A 479 0.23 -7.51 -2.31
N ARG A 480 -0.90 -8.03 -2.79
CA ARG A 480 -1.16 -9.47 -2.94
C ARG A 480 -1.58 -9.76 -4.37
N TRP A 481 -1.00 -10.81 -4.95
CA TRP A 481 -1.26 -11.18 -6.33
C TRP A 481 -1.52 -12.68 -6.45
N GLN A 482 -2.66 -13.05 -7.03
CA GLN A 482 -2.97 -14.45 -7.33
C GLN A 482 -1.91 -15.09 -8.22
N GLU A 483 -1.79 -16.41 -8.12
CA GLU A 483 -0.81 -17.21 -8.85
C GLU A 483 -1.49 -18.29 -9.68
N SER A 484 -0.86 -18.66 -10.80
CA SER A 484 -1.17 -19.89 -11.53
C SER A 484 -0.65 -21.11 -10.75
N PRO A 485 -1.06 -22.35 -11.13
CA PRO A 485 -0.53 -23.57 -10.50
C PRO A 485 0.99 -23.71 -10.59
N GLN A 486 1.64 -23.01 -11.52
CA GLN A 486 3.10 -23.01 -11.72
C GLN A 486 3.83 -21.99 -10.83
N GLY A 487 3.12 -21.29 -9.93
CA GLY A 487 3.70 -20.26 -9.07
C GLY A 487 4.07 -18.98 -9.81
N ILE A 488 3.38 -18.67 -10.92
CA ILE A 488 3.55 -17.42 -11.69
C ILE A 488 2.40 -16.49 -11.35
N ASN A 489 2.67 -15.22 -11.02
CA ASN A 489 1.59 -14.27 -10.78
C ASN A 489 0.69 -14.15 -12.02
N THR A 490 -0.62 -14.09 -11.82
CA THR A 490 -1.62 -14.12 -12.90
C THR A 490 -1.46 -12.98 -13.90
N GLY A 491 -0.90 -11.83 -13.48
CA GLY A 491 -0.56 -10.68 -14.31
C GLY A 491 -1.77 -9.91 -14.86
N GLY A 492 -2.60 -10.58 -15.66
CA GLY A 492 -3.78 -9.97 -16.29
C GLY A 492 -4.95 -9.67 -15.34
N TRP A 493 -4.92 -10.23 -14.13
CA TRP A 493 -5.90 -10.06 -13.05
C TRP A 493 -5.26 -10.41 -11.71
N GLY A 494 -6.03 -10.37 -10.61
CA GLY A 494 -5.66 -11.01 -9.35
C GLY A 494 -4.77 -10.20 -8.41
N LEU A 495 -4.41 -8.96 -8.78
CA LEU A 495 -3.79 -8.01 -7.87
C LEU A 495 -4.85 -7.39 -6.94
N TYR A 496 -4.50 -7.21 -5.68
CA TYR A 496 -5.29 -6.53 -4.65
C TYR A 496 -4.49 -5.35 -4.11
N LEU A 497 -5.05 -4.14 -4.16
CA LEU A 497 -4.46 -2.89 -3.63
C LEU A 497 -5.55 -1.96 -3.07
N LYS A 498 -5.15 -0.97 -2.26
CA LYS A 498 -6.07 0.07 -1.76
C LYS A 498 -6.34 1.13 -2.85
N THR A 499 -7.42 1.89 -2.69
CA THR A 499 -7.78 3.00 -3.61
C THR A 499 -6.67 4.05 -3.72
N GLU A 500 -6.01 4.35 -2.61
CA GLU A 500 -4.89 5.31 -2.61
C GLU A 500 -3.66 4.79 -3.36
N ASP A 501 -3.42 3.48 -3.36
CA ASP A 501 -2.32 2.87 -4.11
C ASP A 501 -2.56 2.99 -5.63
N LEU A 502 -3.82 2.90 -6.06
CA LEU A 502 -4.25 3.17 -7.43
C LEU A 502 -4.01 4.63 -7.81
N ALA A 503 -4.36 5.55 -6.92
CA ALA A 503 -4.14 6.98 -7.12
C ALA A 503 -2.64 7.32 -7.22
N LYS A 504 -1.80 6.70 -6.38
CA LYS A 504 -0.33 6.83 -6.44
C LYS A 504 0.25 6.35 -7.77
N MET A 505 -0.23 5.20 -8.27
CA MET A 505 0.17 4.70 -9.59
C MET A 505 -0.24 5.65 -10.71
N GLY A 506 -1.46 6.19 -10.67
CA GLY A 506 -1.90 7.21 -11.63
C GLY A 506 -1.07 8.49 -11.55
N GLN A 507 -0.73 8.94 -10.33
CA GLN A 507 0.06 10.14 -10.09
C GLN A 507 1.50 9.96 -10.60
N LEU A 508 2.08 8.77 -10.45
CA LEU A 508 3.37 8.41 -11.04
C LEU A 508 3.34 8.54 -12.57
N PHE A 509 2.30 8.04 -13.23
CA PHE A 509 2.14 8.16 -14.68
C PHE A 509 1.91 9.61 -15.11
N LEU A 510 1.12 10.38 -14.35
CA LEU A 510 0.93 11.82 -14.56
C LEU A 510 2.26 12.59 -14.47
N GLN A 511 3.12 12.20 -13.54
CA GLN A 511 4.47 12.73 -13.33
C GLN A 511 5.52 12.07 -14.23
N LYS A 512 5.10 11.35 -15.27
CA LYS A 512 5.98 10.73 -16.27
C LYS A 512 7.04 9.80 -15.66
N GLY A 513 6.70 9.10 -14.59
CA GLY A 513 7.57 8.15 -13.91
C GLY A 513 8.49 8.75 -12.85
N ASN A 514 8.45 10.06 -12.60
CA ASN A 514 9.22 10.70 -11.54
C ASN A 514 8.40 10.81 -10.25
N TRP A 515 8.87 10.20 -9.17
CA TRP A 515 8.24 10.25 -7.85
C TRP A 515 9.17 10.89 -6.84
N ASN A 516 8.78 12.03 -6.27
CA ASN A 516 9.57 12.76 -5.27
C ASN A 516 11.04 13.00 -5.69
N GLY A 517 11.28 13.28 -6.97
CA GLY A 517 12.63 13.52 -7.52
C GLY A 517 13.38 12.26 -7.96
N GLN A 518 12.83 11.06 -7.71
CA GLN A 518 13.39 9.79 -8.17
C GLN A 518 12.68 9.33 -9.45
N GLN A 519 13.45 9.06 -10.51
CA GLN A 519 12.90 8.45 -11.72
C GLN A 519 12.67 6.95 -11.48
N ILE A 520 11.42 6.55 -11.25
CA ILE A 520 11.01 5.16 -11.04
C ILE A 520 10.78 4.45 -12.37
N LEU A 521 10.07 5.09 -13.30
CA LEU A 521 9.83 4.54 -14.64
C LEU A 521 10.46 5.44 -15.69
N PRO A 522 11.07 4.91 -16.77
CA PRO A 522 11.56 5.75 -17.85
C PRO A 522 10.45 6.63 -18.44
N GLU A 523 10.72 7.93 -18.68
CA GLU A 523 9.71 8.85 -19.24
C GLU A 523 9.19 8.36 -20.60
N GLU A 524 10.08 7.84 -21.47
CA GLU A 524 9.68 7.29 -22.76
C GLU A 524 8.79 6.05 -22.63
N TRP A 525 8.96 5.23 -21.58
CA TRP A 525 8.06 4.12 -21.29
C TRP A 525 6.65 4.62 -20.97
N VAL A 526 6.53 5.62 -20.09
CA VAL A 526 5.24 6.22 -19.72
C VAL A 526 4.56 6.84 -20.94
N LYS A 527 5.33 7.51 -21.80
CA LYS A 527 4.85 8.11 -23.05
C LYS A 527 4.34 7.06 -24.03
N GLU A 528 5.08 5.98 -24.28
CA GLU A 528 4.63 4.90 -25.17
C GLU A 528 3.41 4.15 -24.60
N ALA A 529 3.44 3.86 -23.29
CA ALA A 529 2.37 3.14 -22.61
C ALA A 529 1.06 3.91 -22.59
N SER A 530 1.12 5.22 -22.41
CA SER A 530 -0.07 6.08 -22.39
C SER A 530 -0.53 6.54 -23.78
N ALA A 531 0.23 6.27 -24.85
CA ALA A 531 -0.14 6.66 -26.23
C ALA A 531 -1.06 5.64 -26.91
N CYS A 532 -1.76 6.08 -27.96
CA CYS A 532 -2.48 5.16 -28.86
C CYS A 532 -1.47 4.41 -29.72
N GLN A 533 -1.19 3.15 -29.39
CA GLN A 533 -0.35 2.26 -30.20
C GLN A 533 -1.18 1.53 -31.25
N VAL A 534 -2.41 1.16 -30.89
CA VAL A 534 -3.33 0.40 -31.74
C VAL A 534 -4.77 0.87 -31.56
N PRO A 535 -5.63 0.79 -32.60
CA PRO A 535 -7.07 0.89 -32.44
C PRO A 535 -7.59 -0.20 -31.50
N SER A 536 -8.60 0.11 -30.70
CA SER A 536 -9.11 -0.79 -29.67
C SER A 536 -10.61 -1.04 -29.81
N LEU A 537 -11.06 -2.16 -29.26
CA LEU A 537 -12.45 -2.56 -29.17
C LEU A 537 -12.76 -3.00 -27.73
N PRO A 538 -14.01 -2.92 -27.27
CA PRO A 538 -14.44 -3.59 -26.04
C PRO A 538 -14.08 -5.08 -26.07
N ALA A 539 -13.78 -5.65 -24.90
CA ALA A 539 -13.44 -7.06 -24.80
C ALA A 539 -14.51 -7.96 -25.44
N GLY A 540 -14.07 -8.90 -26.29
CA GLY A 540 -14.97 -9.83 -26.99
C GLY A 540 -15.76 -9.25 -28.16
N MET A 541 -15.62 -7.96 -28.49
CA MET A 541 -16.27 -7.36 -29.67
C MET A 541 -15.39 -7.44 -30.91
N LYS A 542 -16.04 -7.66 -32.07
CA LYS A 542 -15.44 -7.55 -33.40
C LYS A 542 -15.92 -6.27 -34.13
N PRO A 543 -15.17 -5.74 -35.12
CA PRO A 543 -15.52 -4.49 -35.80
C PRO A 543 -16.96 -4.44 -36.35
N GLU A 544 -17.45 -5.55 -36.91
CA GLU A 544 -18.80 -5.69 -37.47
C GLU A 544 -19.92 -5.51 -36.42
N MET A 545 -19.62 -5.73 -35.14
CA MET A 545 -20.58 -5.61 -34.04
C MET A 545 -20.84 -4.16 -33.63
N LEU A 546 -19.91 -3.24 -33.94
CA LEU A 546 -19.99 -1.83 -33.52
C LEU A 546 -21.24 -1.13 -34.03
N LYS A 547 -21.61 -1.38 -35.30
CA LYS A 547 -22.79 -0.77 -35.94
C LYS A 547 -24.07 -1.21 -35.23
N LYS A 548 -24.19 -2.49 -34.88
CA LYS A 548 -25.33 -3.04 -34.15
C LYS A 548 -25.42 -2.47 -32.74
N ALA A 549 -24.29 -2.28 -32.07
CA ALA A 549 -24.20 -1.68 -30.75
C ALA A 549 -24.36 -0.14 -30.75
N LYS A 550 -24.46 0.50 -31.92
CA LYS A 550 -24.50 1.97 -32.10
C LYS A 550 -23.33 2.68 -31.39
N MET A 551 -22.17 2.03 -31.34
CA MET A 551 -20.97 2.57 -30.70
C MET A 551 -20.15 3.40 -31.70
N SER A 552 -19.61 4.52 -31.24
CA SER A 552 -18.72 5.37 -32.03
C SER A 552 -17.63 5.98 -31.16
N ALA A 553 -16.52 6.38 -31.76
CA ALA A 553 -15.45 7.09 -31.05
C ALA A 553 -15.90 8.44 -30.44
N LYS A 554 -17.06 8.99 -30.82
CA LYS A 554 -17.59 10.20 -30.17
C LYS A 554 -18.24 9.91 -28.81
N THR A 555 -18.72 8.69 -28.62
CA THR A 555 -19.55 8.31 -27.46
C THR A 555 -18.96 7.21 -26.59
N SER A 556 -17.84 6.60 -27.02
CA SER A 556 -17.22 5.50 -26.28
C SER A 556 -15.71 5.68 -26.09
N ASP A 557 -15.28 5.51 -24.85
CA ASP A 557 -13.87 5.48 -24.45
C ASP A 557 -13.16 4.20 -24.89
N TRP A 558 -13.90 3.11 -25.15
CA TRP A 558 -13.34 1.84 -25.64
C TRP A 558 -12.77 1.91 -27.06
N LEU A 559 -13.13 2.95 -27.82
CA LEU A 559 -12.75 3.15 -29.22
C LEU A 559 -11.68 4.22 -29.42
N GLN A 560 -11.00 4.64 -28.35
CA GLN A 560 -9.99 5.70 -28.39
C GLN A 560 -8.56 5.17 -28.62
N GLY A 561 -8.39 3.84 -28.57
CA GLY A 561 -7.11 3.17 -28.74
C GLY A 561 -6.54 2.59 -27.45
N TYR A 562 -5.47 1.81 -27.61
CA TYR A 562 -4.78 1.10 -26.54
C TYR A 562 -3.26 1.24 -26.68
N GLY A 563 -2.55 1.28 -25.55
CA GLY A 563 -1.09 1.32 -25.47
C GLY A 563 -0.60 0.63 -24.21
N TYR A 564 0.51 -0.12 -24.28
CA TYR A 564 1.10 -0.99 -23.23
C TYR A 564 0.24 -1.24 -21.98
N GLN A 565 -0.86 -1.94 -22.17
CA GLN A 565 -1.77 -2.34 -21.10
C GLN A 565 -2.62 -1.20 -20.46
N MET A 566 -2.88 -0.13 -21.20
CA MET A 566 -3.69 1.04 -20.83
C MET A 566 -4.60 1.46 -21.99
N TRP A 567 -5.78 1.98 -21.64
CA TRP A 567 -6.76 2.48 -22.61
C TRP A 567 -6.62 3.98 -22.77
N ARG A 568 -6.71 4.48 -24.00
CA ARG A 568 -6.99 5.90 -24.22
C ARG A 568 -8.44 6.20 -23.86
N CYS A 569 -8.71 7.46 -23.56
CA CYS A 569 -10.04 7.98 -23.28
C CYS A 569 -10.33 9.17 -24.19
N ARG A 570 -11.61 9.57 -24.21
CA ARG A 570 -11.98 10.90 -24.66
C ARG A 570 -11.31 11.93 -23.76
N HIS A 571 -11.34 13.20 -24.16
CA HIS A 571 -10.84 14.31 -23.34
C HIS A 571 -9.32 14.26 -23.03
N ASN A 572 -8.53 13.71 -23.96
CA ASN A 572 -7.06 13.55 -23.82
C ASN A 572 -6.62 12.79 -22.55
N ALA A 573 -7.51 11.99 -21.97
CA ALA A 573 -7.20 11.15 -20.82
C ALA A 573 -6.74 9.75 -21.27
N TYR A 574 -6.21 8.99 -20.33
CA TYR A 574 -5.94 7.56 -20.47
C TYR A 574 -6.19 6.87 -19.13
N ARG A 575 -6.37 5.55 -19.14
CA ARG A 575 -6.74 4.79 -17.94
C ARG A 575 -6.20 3.37 -17.87
N ALA A 576 -5.92 2.91 -16.66
CA ALA A 576 -6.01 1.49 -16.34
C ALA A 576 -7.47 1.14 -16.09
N ASP A 577 -7.92 -0.01 -16.58
CA ASP A 577 -9.33 -0.39 -16.59
C ASP A 577 -9.49 -1.86 -16.18
N GLY A 578 -10.25 -2.08 -15.12
CA GLY A 578 -10.54 -3.37 -14.52
C GLY A 578 -12.04 -3.66 -14.59
N ALA A 579 -12.37 -4.92 -14.87
CA ALA A 579 -13.75 -5.40 -14.88
C ALA A 579 -14.52 -4.92 -13.63
N ASN A 580 -15.79 -4.64 -13.85
CA ASN A 580 -16.72 -4.10 -12.85
C ASN A 580 -16.36 -2.69 -12.33
N GLY A 581 -15.61 -1.89 -13.10
CA GLY A 581 -15.41 -0.46 -12.82
C GLY A 581 -14.23 -0.10 -11.94
N GLN A 582 -13.12 -0.86 -12.01
CA GLN A 582 -11.88 -0.46 -11.32
C GLN A 582 -11.09 0.46 -12.25
N TYR A 583 -10.81 1.69 -11.83
CA TYR A 583 -10.13 2.66 -12.69
C TYR A 583 -8.95 3.33 -12.03
N ILE A 584 -7.92 3.57 -12.85
CA ILE A 584 -6.94 4.62 -12.63
C ILE A 584 -7.06 5.54 -13.84
N LEU A 585 -7.74 6.67 -13.71
CA LEU A 585 -7.90 7.66 -14.78
C LEU A 585 -6.85 8.75 -14.61
N VAL A 586 -6.04 8.98 -15.64
CA VAL A 586 -5.05 10.05 -15.65
C VAL A 586 -5.50 11.13 -16.63
N LEU A 587 -5.53 12.37 -16.16
CA LEU A 587 -6.03 13.55 -16.86
C LEU A 587 -4.92 14.61 -16.99
N PRO A 588 -4.03 14.50 -17.99
CA PRO A 588 -2.89 15.42 -18.15
C PRO A 588 -3.30 16.89 -18.20
N ASP A 589 -4.36 17.22 -18.96
CA ASP A 589 -4.85 18.60 -19.13
C ASP A 589 -5.37 19.23 -17.83
N LYS A 590 -5.60 18.41 -16.80
CA LYS A 590 -6.12 18.81 -15.49
C LYS A 590 -5.12 18.66 -14.36
N ASP A 591 -3.92 18.13 -14.66
CA ASP A 591 -2.94 17.68 -13.68
C ASP A 591 -3.61 16.87 -12.55
N ALA A 592 -4.46 15.91 -12.94
CA ALA A 592 -5.33 15.18 -12.04
C ALA A 592 -5.39 13.67 -12.32
N VAL A 593 -5.70 12.92 -11.27
CA VAL A 593 -5.94 11.48 -11.28
C VAL A 593 -7.24 11.18 -10.56
N ILE A 594 -8.04 10.25 -11.10
CA ILE A 594 -9.23 9.72 -10.43
C ILE A 594 -9.07 8.21 -10.30
N ALA A 595 -8.98 7.72 -9.07
CA ALA A 595 -8.98 6.30 -8.74
C ALA A 595 -10.39 5.87 -8.31
N VAL A 596 -10.86 4.73 -8.82
CA VAL A 596 -12.19 4.19 -8.53
C VAL A 596 -12.10 2.70 -8.26
N THR A 597 -12.82 2.23 -7.24
CA THR A 597 -13.14 0.81 -7.04
C THR A 597 -14.66 0.63 -6.98
N ALA A 598 -15.17 -0.45 -7.57
CA ALA A 598 -16.60 -0.63 -7.74
C ALA A 598 -16.99 -2.08 -8.07
N ASN A 599 -18.29 -2.31 -8.22
CA ASN A 599 -18.88 -3.48 -8.84
C ASN A 599 -19.94 -3.08 -9.89
N ILE A 600 -19.52 -2.31 -10.90
CA ILE A 600 -20.39 -1.68 -11.91
C ILE A 600 -20.33 -2.45 -13.25
N PRO A 601 -21.44 -3.10 -13.69
CA PRO A 601 -21.47 -3.79 -14.98
C PRO A 601 -21.37 -2.85 -16.19
N ASP A 602 -22.10 -1.73 -16.18
CA ASP A 602 -22.00 -0.70 -17.24
C ASP A 602 -20.86 0.28 -16.94
N MET A 603 -19.65 -0.19 -17.22
CA MET A 603 -18.41 0.54 -17.03
C MET A 603 -18.37 1.86 -17.83
N GLN A 604 -18.94 1.91 -19.03
CA GLN A 604 -18.95 3.11 -19.85
C GLN A 604 -19.88 4.19 -19.27
N ALA A 605 -21.00 3.80 -18.66
CA ALA A 605 -21.88 4.73 -17.97
C ALA A 605 -21.16 5.46 -16.82
N GLU A 606 -20.32 4.75 -16.07
CA GLU A 606 -19.52 5.35 -14.98
C GLU A 606 -18.58 6.44 -15.50
N LEU A 607 -17.81 6.13 -16.54
CA LEU A 607 -16.94 7.11 -17.20
C LEU A 607 -17.73 8.35 -17.67
N ASN A 608 -18.94 8.14 -18.21
CA ASN A 608 -19.80 9.26 -18.62
C ASN A 608 -20.24 10.15 -17.45
N LEU A 609 -20.48 9.60 -16.26
CA LEU A 609 -20.79 10.40 -15.07
C LEU A 609 -19.58 11.22 -14.63
N ILE A 610 -18.40 10.61 -14.62
CA ILE A 610 -17.13 11.31 -14.31
C ILE A 610 -16.91 12.48 -15.29
N TRP A 611 -17.04 12.23 -16.60
CA TRP A 611 -16.89 13.28 -17.63
C TRP A 611 -17.93 14.38 -17.52
N LYS A 612 -19.15 14.05 -17.11
CA LYS A 612 -20.25 15.01 -17.01
C LYS A 612 -20.13 15.90 -15.77
N TYR A 613 -19.79 15.32 -14.62
CA TYR A 613 -19.88 16.02 -13.34
C TYR A 613 -18.52 16.47 -12.81
N LEU A 614 -17.50 15.61 -12.87
CA LEU A 614 -16.21 15.85 -12.22
C LEU A 614 -15.23 16.58 -13.13
N LEU A 615 -15.05 16.12 -14.37
CA LEU A 615 -14.09 16.71 -15.33
C LEU A 615 -14.23 18.24 -15.51
N PRO A 616 -15.44 18.83 -15.59
CA PRO A 616 -15.57 20.28 -15.74
C PRO A 616 -15.25 21.05 -14.46
N ALA A 617 -15.21 20.39 -13.30
CA ALA A 617 -14.95 20.99 -11.99
C ALA A 617 -13.47 21.00 -11.60
N LEU A 618 -12.69 20.08 -12.16
CA LEU A 618 -11.22 20.08 -12.18
C LEU A 618 -10.67 21.14 -13.14
#